data_AF-A0A1G7WF33-F1
#
_entry.id   AF-A0A1G7WF33-F1
#
_cell.length_a   1.000
_cell.length_b   1.000
_cell.length_c   1.000
_cell.angle_alpha   90.00
_cell.angle_beta   90.00
_cell.angle_gamma   90.00
#
_symmetry.space_group_name_H-M   'P 1'
#
loop_
_entity.id
_entity.type
_entity.pdbx_description
1 polymer ?
#
loop_
_entity_poly.entity_id
_entity_poly.type
_entity_poly.pdbx_seq_one_letter_code
_entity_poly.pdbx_strand_id
1 'polypeptide(L)'
;MADRDTEDFLASYLKELNENNAAVFIGAGMSKAAGYVDWAGLMSPVAKGLGLDIAKESDLVALAQYHLNANNNNRHKLSQLLIDEFSDLKNPTENHSLLARLPIQTYWTTNYDRLIEKALEAGGRRVDSKYTVNQLATTRRGRDAVVYKMHGDIEHPTEAILSKDDYERYSLTHGPFITALSGDLVEKTFLFLGFSFTDPNLDFVLSRIRARFEKHQRQHFCVMKRRTRDKRESKTEFEYAETKQKLVTQDLMRFNIKTIFIDDYGDVTRLLADMDRRFRRRTVFISGSASDYGVWGQAATEEFMSKLAAELINKNLRITSGFGLGIGSAVVKGAVQQIYSTSHRSIDEQLVLRPFPIGISDETVRAQTYKRYRDELVAQAGIAIFVMGNKSVDGKIASADGVRLEFEAAKARGLHLIPVGSSAWVAEELWKEVTGNIGAYFPKDASKISALMRPLGKVVKNPNDLIAPIIKLIEHLTRG
;
A
#
# COMPACT_ATOMS: atom_id res chain seq x y z
N MET A 1 -9.47 9.44 -15.93
CA MET A 1 -9.17 10.12 -14.65
C MET A 1 -10.10 9.51 -13.63
N ALA A 2 -9.64 9.31 -12.40
CA ALA A 2 -10.54 8.81 -11.36
C ALA A 2 -11.65 9.84 -11.12
N ASP A 3 -12.83 9.39 -10.71
CA ASP A 3 -13.91 10.32 -10.37
C ASP A 3 -13.55 11.15 -9.13
N ARG A 4 -14.33 12.22 -8.87
CA ARG A 4 -14.07 13.13 -7.75
C ARG A 4 -14.03 12.39 -6.40
N ASP A 5 -14.92 11.42 -6.20
CA ASP A 5 -15.00 10.69 -4.94
C ASP A 5 -13.77 9.81 -4.70
N THR A 6 -13.24 9.21 -5.76
CA THR A 6 -12.02 8.41 -5.74
C THR A 6 -10.79 9.27 -5.45
N GLU A 7 -10.69 10.46 -6.06
CA GLU A 7 -9.60 11.41 -5.77
C GLU A 7 -9.65 11.91 -4.32
N ASP A 8 -10.84 12.26 -3.81
CA ASP A 8 -11.04 12.64 -2.42
C ASP A 8 -10.66 11.51 -1.45
N PHE A 9 -11.02 10.26 -1.78
CA PHE A 9 -10.61 9.07 -1.03
C PHE A 9 -9.09 8.91 -1.02
N LEU A 10 -8.44 8.93 -2.19
CA LEU A 10 -7.00 8.74 -2.30
C LEU A 10 -6.27 9.82 -1.50
N ALA A 11 -6.68 11.09 -1.61
CA ALA A 11 -6.08 12.19 -0.87
C ALA A 11 -6.18 12.00 0.66
N SER A 12 -7.37 11.69 1.16
CA SER A 12 -7.62 11.47 2.59
C SER A 12 -6.91 10.23 3.11
N TYR A 13 -7.05 9.09 2.43
CA TYR A 13 -6.49 7.82 2.91
C TYR A 13 -4.95 7.79 2.82
N LEU A 14 -4.36 8.43 1.80
CA LEU A 14 -2.90 8.59 1.73
C LEU A 14 -2.37 9.44 2.88
N LYS A 15 -3.10 10.46 3.34
CA LYS A 15 -2.71 11.22 4.53
C LYS A 15 -2.63 10.30 5.75
N GLU A 16 -3.66 9.50 5.98
CA GLU A 16 -3.74 8.57 7.10
C GLU A 16 -2.66 7.47 7.02
N LEU A 17 -2.32 7.00 5.82
CA LEU A 17 -1.20 6.07 5.58
C LEU A 17 0.14 6.69 5.99
N ASN A 18 0.37 7.97 5.70
CA ASN A 18 1.61 8.65 6.06
C ASN A 18 1.74 8.89 7.57
N GLU A 19 0.60 9.00 8.27
CA GLU A 19 0.55 9.18 9.72
C GLU A 19 0.47 7.84 10.49
N ASN A 20 0.59 6.70 9.80
CA ASN A 20 0.44 5.35 10.38
C ASN A 20 -0.92 5.10 11.07
N ASN A 21 -1.96 5.81 10.63
CA ASN A 21 -3.32 5.76 11.19
C ASN A 21 -4.31 5.02 10.28
N ALA A 22 -3.82 4.35 9.24
CA ALA A 22 -4.65 3.56 8.33
C ALA A 22 -4.78 2.10 8.79
N ALA A 23 -5.99 1.56 8.63
CA ALA A 23 -6.30 0.14 8.81
C ALA A 23 -7.09 -0.39 7.61
N VAL A 24 -7.08 -1.71 7.41
CA VAL A 24 -7.86 -2.36 6.35
C VAL A 24 -8.71 -3.47 6.95
N PHE A 25 -9.97 -3.56 6.49
CA PHE A 25 -10.84 -4.69 6.76
C PHE A 25 -11.04 -5.48 5.46
N ILE A 26 -10.63 -6.74 5.45
CA ILE A 26 -10.64 -7.61 4.27
C ILE A 26 -11.72 -8.68 4.45
N GLY A 27 -12.69 -8.72 3.54
CA GLY A 27 -13.71 -9.77 3.47
C GLY A 27 -13.41 -10.85 2.44
N ALA A 28 -14.28 -11.86 2.37
CA ALA A 28 -14.09 -13.05 1.52
C ALA A 28 -14.02 -12.72 0.02
N GLY A 29 -14.58 -11.58 -0.41
CA GLY A 29 -14.50 -11.13 -1.80
C GLY A 29 -13.06 -10.92 -2.30
N MET A 30 -12.11 -10.61 -1.41
CA MET A 30 -10.70 -10.45 -1.78
C MET A 30 -9.97 -11.78 -2.00
N SER A 31 -10.44 -12.85 -1.37
CA SER A 31 -9.88 -14.20 -1.45
C SER A 31 -10.39 -14.98 -2.67
N LYS A 32 -11.52 -14.57 -3.27
CA LYS A 32 -12.09 -15.21 -4.48
C LYS A 32 -11.11 -15.28 -5.65
N ALA A 33 -10.41 -14.19 -5.92
CA ALA A 33 -9.47 -14.13 -7.04
C ALA A 33 -8.23 -15.02 -6.83
N ALA A 34 -7.93 -15.42 -5.59
CA ALA A 34 -6.92 -16.43 -5.29
C ALA A 34 -7.44 -17.86 -5.50
N GLY A 35 -8.75 -18.03 -5.77
CA GLY A 35 -9.41 -19.31 -5.98
C GLY A 35 -10.15 -19.85 -4.75
N TYR A 36 -10.28 -19.08 -3.65
CA TYR A 36 -11.11 -19.50 -2.52
C TYR A 36 -12.60 -19.27 -2.78
N VAL A 37 -13.43 -20.10 -2.14
CA VAL A 37 -14.88 -19.92 -2.12
C VAL A 37 -15.27 -18.77 -1.19
N ASP A 38 -16.39 -18.12 -1.47
CA ASP A 38 -17.05 -17.27 -0.49
C ASP A 38 -17.94 -18.10 0.43
N TRP A 39 -18.61 -17.41 1.36
CA TRP A 39 -19.50 -18.02 2.32
C TRP A 39 -20.64 -18.83 1.67
N ALA A 40 -21.20 -18.34 0.57
CA ALA A 40 -22.23 -19.07 -0.19
C ALA A 40 -21.66 -20.34 -0.83
N GLY A 41 -20.48 -20.25 -1.44
CA GLY A 41 -19.78 -21.40 -2.01
C GLY A 41 -19.46 -22.47 -0.95
N LEU A 42 -18.91 -22.07 0.20
CA LEU A 42 -18.59 -22.97 1.31
C LEU A 42 -19.83 -23.70 1.85
N MET A 43 -20.97 -23.02 1.91
CA MET A 43 -22.22 -23.58 2.43
C MET A 43 -23.02 -24.39 1.40
N SER A 44 -22.63 -24.39 0.12
CA SER A 44 -23.35 -25.13 -0.93
C SER A 44 -23.46 -26.64 -0.65
N PRO A 45 -22.40 -27.36 -0.21
CA PRO A 45 -22.50 -28.77 0.17
C PRO A 45 -23.37 -29.02 1.40
N VAL A 46 -23.47 -28.02 2.30
CA VAL A 46 -24.32 -28.07 3.50
C VAL A 46 -25.78 -27.95 3.10
N ALA A 47 -26.14 -26.96 2.28
CA ALA A 47 -27.48 -26.77 1.74
C ALA A 47 -27.96 -28.03 1.01
N LYS A 48 -27.13 -28.57 0.11
CA LYS A 48 -27.47 -29.81 -0.62
C LYS A 48 -27.72 -30.99 0.31
N GLY A 49 -26.93 -31.13 1.38
CA GLY A 49 -27.12 -32.18 2.39
C GLY A 49 -28.43 -32.05 3.17
N LEU A 50 -29.00 -30.84 3.25
CA LEU A 50 -30.30 -30.55 3.88
C LEU A 50 -31.46 -30.52 2.89
N GLY A 51 -31.21 -30.77 1.59
CA GLY A 51 -32.23 -30.66 0.54
C GLY A 51 -32.62 -29.23 0.18
N LEU A 52 -31.78 -28.24 0.50
CA LEU A 52 -31.99 -26.83 0.22
C LEU A 52 -31.18 -26.37 -1.00
N ASP A 53 -31.65 -25.30 -1.63
CA ASP A 53 -30.98 -24.64 -2.75
C ASP A 53 -30.28 -23.37 -2.27
N ILE A 54 -28.94 -23.38 -2.28
CA ILE A 54 -28.11 -22.27 -1.80
C ILE A 54 -28.44 -20.94 -2.48
N ALA A 55 -28.92 -20.95 -3.73
CA ALA A 55 -29.27 -19.74 -4.46
C ALA A 55 -30.53 -19.05 -3.92
N LYS A 56 -31.34 -19.76 -3.13
CA LYS A 56 -32.57 -19.26 -2.51
C LYS A 56 -32.36 -18.85 -1.05
N GLU A 57 -31.25 -19.23 -0.44
CA GLU A 57 -30.95 -18.95 0.96
C GLU A 57 -30.29 -17.59 1.15
N SER A 58 -30.87 -16.76 2.02
CA SER A 58 -30.33 -15.45 2.38
C SER A 58 -29.55 -15.44 3.70
N ASP A 59 -29.84 -16.39 4.60
CA ASP A 59 -29.20 -16.51 5.92
C ASP A 59 -28.36 -17.77 6.00
N LEU A 60 -27.11 -17.63 5.58
CA LEU A 60 -26.13 -18.72 5.57
C LEU A 60 -25.66 -19.13 6.97
N VAL A 61 -25.82 -18.23 7.96
CA VAL A 61 -25.49 -18.52 9.36
C VAL A 61 -26.56 -19.44 9.98
N ALA A 62 -27.83 -19.18 9.67
CA ALA A 62 -28.92 -20.08 10.05
C ALA A 62 -28.79 -21.46 9.37
N LEU A 63 -28.36 -21.49 8.10
CA LEU A 63 -28.13 -22.74 7.38
C LEU A 63 -27.08 -23.63 8.07
N ALA A 64 -25.97 -23.04 8.53
CA ALA A 64 -24.97 -23.76 9.31
C ALA A 64 -25.56 -24.30 10.63
N GLN A 65 -26.44 -23.54 11.29
CA GLN A 65 -27.12 -24.02 12.50
C GLN A 65 -28.10 -25.17 12.22
N TYR A 66 -28.86 -25.11 11.13
CA TYR A 66 -29.75 -26.21 10.74
C TYR A 66 -28.98 -27.50 10.51
N HIS A 67 -27.79 -27.39 9.92
CA HIS A 67 -26.90 -28.54 9.76
C HIS A 67 -26.46 -29.13 11.10
N LEU A 68 -26.06 -28.29 12.07
CA LEU A 68 -25.71 -28.75 13.40
C LEU A 68 -26.89 -29.44 14.10
N ASN A 69 -28.07 -28.80 14.08
CA ASN A 69 -29.28 -29.34 14.69
C ASN A 69 -29.65 -30.71 14.10
N ALA A 70 -29.57 -30.85 12.76
CA ALA A 70 -29.86 -32.10 12.06
C ALA A 70 -28.85 -33.22 12.35
N ASN A 71 -27.67 -32.90 12.90
CA ASN A 71 -26.58 -33.85 13.14
C ASN A 71 -26.16 -33.90 14.61
N ASN A 72 -27.11 -33.73 15.55
CA ASN A 72 -26.86 -33.79 17.01
C ASN A 72 -25.74 -32.83 17.48
N ASN A 73 -25.69 -31.62 16.92
CA ASN A 73 -24.67 -30.60 17.17
C ASN A 73 -23.23 -31.02 16.83
N ASN A 74 -23.07 -32.00 15.95
CA ASN A 74 -21.75 -32.41 15.48
C ASN A 74 -21.18 -31.41 14.46
N ARG A 75 -20.09 -30.73 14.82
CA ARG A 75 -19.40 -29.75 13.95
C ARG A 75 -18.47 -30.39 12.91
N HIS A 76 -18.22 -31.70 12.98
CA HIS A 76 -17.21 -32.38 12.17
C HIS A 76 -17.28 -32.05 10.68
N LYS A 77 -18.48 -32.09 10.07
CA LYS A 77 -18.64 -31.78 8.64
C LYS A 77 -18.31 -30.32 8.31
N LEU A 78 -18.70 -29.37 9.14
CA LEU A 78 -18.39 -27.95 8.92
C LEU A 78 -16.87 -27.70 9.04
N SER A 79 -16.25 -28.28 10.06
CA SER A 79 -14.79 -28.21 10.24
C SER A 79 -14.06 -28.86 9.06
N GLN A 80 -14.53 -30.01 8.59
CA GLN A 80 -13.93 -30.71 7.45
C GLN A 80 -14.11 -29.92 6.15
N LEU A 81 -15.26 -29.29 5.92
CA LEU A 81 -15.47 -28.41 4.76
C LEU A 81 -14.51 -27.21 4.76
N LEU A 82 -14.26 -26.61 5.92
CA LEU A 82 -13.23 -25.57 6.03
C LEU A 82 -11.86 -26.11 5.64
N ILE A 83 -11.47 -27.26 6.19
CA ILE A 83 -10.20 -27.92 5.87
C ILE A 83 -10.11 -28.16 4.36
N ASP A 84 -11.10 -28.79 3.76
CA ASP A 84 -11.05 -29.18 2.35
C ASP A 84 -10.96 -27.97 1.41
N GLU A 85 -11.67 -26.87 1.71
CA GLU A 85 -11.71 -25.68 0.87
C GLU A 85 -10.52 -24.72 1.07
N PHE A 86 -9.94 -24.71 2.28
CA PHE A 86 -8.94 -23.73 2.68
C PHE A 86 -7.55 -24.31 2.99
N SER A 87 -7.36 -25.64 2.95
CA SER A 87 -6.03 -26.26 3.15
C SER A 87 -5.11 -26.14 1.93
N ASP A 88 -5.66 -25.91 0.74
CA ASP A 88 -4.86 -25.68 -0.45
C ASP A 88 -3.96 -24.45 -0.29
N LEU A 89 -2.66 -24.61 -0.56
CA LEU A 89 -1.68 -23.53 -0.52
C LEU A 89 -1.90 -22.55 -1.68
N LYS A 90 -2.95 -21.74 -1.61
CA LYS A 90 -3.18 -20.67 -2.58
C LYS A 90 -2.24 -19.51 -2.29
N ASN A 91 -1.78 -18.88 -3.37
CA ASN A 91 -0.88 -17.73 -3.31
C ASN A 91 -1.68 -16.43 -3.15
N PRO A 92 -1.14 -15.44 -2.42
CA PRO A 92 -1.76 -14.13 -2.34
C PRO A 92 -1.92 -13.48 -3.71
N THR A 93 -3.03 -12.79 -3.92
CA THR A 93 -3.26 -12.02 -5.15
C THR A 93 -2.41 -10.75 -5.19
N GLU A 94 -2.39 -10.07 -6.34
CA GLU A 94 -1.73 -8.77 -6.49
C GLU A 94 -2.25 -7.74 -5.47
N ASN A 95 -3.54 -7.75 -5.16
CA ASN A 95 -4.13 -6.85 -4.16
C ASN A 95 -3.50 -7.05 -2.77
N HIS A 96 -3.30 -8.30 -2.34
CA HIS A 96 -2.63 -8.60 -1.08
C HIS A 96 -1.19 -8.09 -1.09
N SER A 97 -0.49 -8.30 -2.21
CA SER A 97 0.88 -7.84 -2.40
C SER A 97 1.03 -6.31 -2.44
N LEU A 98 0.01 -5.59 -2.93
CA LEU A 98 -0.03 -4.12 -2.93
C LEU A 98 -0.29 -3.60 -1.51
N LEU A 99 -1.25 -4.18 -0.79
CA LEU A 99 -1.53 -3.81 0.60
C LEU A 99 -0.33 -4.08 1.52
N ALA A 100 0.34 -5.22 1.35
CA ALA A 100 1.50 -5.59 2.15
C ALA A 100 2.68 -4.60 2.03
N ARG A 101 2.81 -3.94 0.87
CA ARG A 101 3.84 -2.91 0.59
C ARG A 101 3.56 -1.57 1.25
N LEU A 102 2.30 -1.28 1.57
CA LEU A 102 1.92 -0.04 2.25
C LEU A 102 2.24 -0.14 3.75
N PRO A 103 2.47 1.00 4.44
CA PRO A 103 2.80 1.03 5.87
C PRO A 103 1.57 0.77 6.78
N ILE A 104 0.65 -0.10 6.36
CA ILE A 104 -0.53 -0.48 7.14
C ILE A 104 -0.10 -1.48 8.21
N GLN A 105 -0.34 -1.16 9.48
CA GLN A 105 0.03 -2.02 10.62
C GLN A 105 -1.14 -2.84 11.16
N THR A 106 -2.38 -2.44 10.86
CA THR A 106 -3.59 -3.07 11.42
C THR A 106 -4.44 -3.65 10.28
N TYR A 107 -4.65 -4.96 10.32
CA TYR A 107 -5.52 -5.68 9.41
C TYR A 107 -6.60 -6.40 10.21
N TRP A 108 -7.84 -6.25 9.76
CA TRP A 108 -8.99 -6.99 10.27
C TRP A 108 -9.58 -7.85 9.17
N THR A 109 -10.05 -9.04 9.52
CA THR A 109 -10.72 -9.92 8.56
C THR A 109 -11.68 -10.87 9.26
N THR A 110 -12.70 -11.31 8.51
CA THR A 110 -13.58 -12.43 8.85
C THR A 110 -13.22 -13.70 8.08
N ASN A 111 -12.14 -13.67 7.30
CA ASN A 111 -11.67 -14.80 6.50
C ASN A 111 -10.83 -15.77 7.34
N TYR A 112 -10.93 -17.05 7.00
CA TYR A 112 -10.16 -18.12 7.65
C TYR A 112 -8.79 -18.34 7.00
N ASP A 113 -8.63 -17.97 5.73
CA ASP A 113 -7.39 -18.15 4.94
C ASP A 113 -6.21 -17.31 5.48
N ARG A 114 -4.99 -17.68 5.10
CA ARG A 114 -3.74 -17.01 5.51
C ARG A 114 -3.14 -16.10 4.43
N LEU A 115 -3.94 -15.55 3.50
CA LEU A 115 -3.41 -14.79 2.37
C LEU A 115 -2.78 -13.45 2.78
N ILE A 116 -3.34 -12.79 3.79
CA ILE A 116 -2.86 -11.49 4.29
C ILE A 116 -1.48 -11.70 4.92
N GLU A 117 -1.36 -12.69 5.79
CA GLU A 117 -0.16 -13.07 6.51
C GLU A 117 0.95 -13.46 5.52
N LYS A 118 0.64 -14.35 4.57
CA LYS A 118 1.58 -14.77 3.52
C LYS A 118 2.10 -13.59 2.69
N ALA A 119 1.23 -12.64 2.33
CA ALA A 119 1.64 -11.46 1.56
C ALA A 119 2.57 -10.53 2.36
N LEU A 120 2.25 -10.32 3.65
CA LEU A 120 3.09 -9.54 4.56
C LEU A 120 4.46 -10.20 4.78
N GLU A 121 4.48 -11.51 5.04
CA GLU A 121 5.71 -12.30 5.22
C GLU A 121 6.57 -12.32 3.95
N ALA A 122 5.96 -12.47 2.77
CA ALA A 122 6.66 -12.36 1.49
C ALA A 122 7.27 -10.97 1.26
N GLY A 123 6.66 -9.93 1.85
CA GLY A 123 7.20 -8.56 1.91
C GLY A 123 8.28 -8.34 2.99
N GLY A 124 8.69 -9.40 3.70
CA GLY A 124 9.69 -9.33 4.78
C GLY A 124 9.15 -8.79 6.11
N ARG A 125 7.83 -8.71 6.28
CA ARG A 125 7.19 -8.19 7.50
C ARG A 125 6.89 -9.30 8.49
N ARG A 126 7.11 -9.03 9.77
CA ARG A 126 6.76 -9.91 10.89
C ARG A 126 5.30 -9.71 11.27
N VAL A 127 4.50 -10.75 11.07
CA VAL A 127 3.05 -10.71 11.31
C VAL A 127 2.69 -11.25 12.69
N ASP A 128 1.89 -10.51 13.44
CA ASP A 128 1.26 -10.97 14.69
C ASP A 128 -0.20 -11.33 14.40
N SER A 129 -0.47 -12.62 14.14
CA SER A 129 -1.83 -13.09 13.86
C SER A 129 -2.59 -13.35 15.16
N LYS A 130 -3.82 -12.82 15.24
CA LYS A 130 -4.71 -12.85 16.40
C LYS A 130 -6.05 -13.45 15.98
N TYR A 131 -6.24 -14.73 16.26
CA TYR A 131 -7.47 -15.47 15.94
C TYR A 131 -8.08 -16.18 17.16
N THR A 132 -7.43 -16.10 18.32
CA THR A 132 -8.00 -16.49 19.63
C THR A 132 -7.93 -15.34 20.64
N VAL A 133 -8.79 -15.35 21.65
CA VAL A 133 -8.83 -14.29 22.68
C VAL A 133 -7.51 -14.20 23.45
N ASN A 134 -6.90 -15.33 23.80
CA ASN A 134 -5.64 -15.33 24.55
C ASN A 134 -4.49 -14.70 23.75
N GLN A 135 -4.51 -14.80 22.43
CA GLN A 135 -3.49 -14.17 21.59
C GLN A 135 -3.56 -12.64 21.66
N LEU A 136 -4.73 -12.03 21.91
CA LEU A 136 -4.86 -10.57 22.07
C LEU A 136 -4.03 -10.04 23.24
N ALA A 137 -3.81 -10.86 24.28
CA ALA A 137 -3.00 -10.51 25.45
C ALA A 137 -1.49 -10.66 25.21
N THR A 138 -1.07 -11.25 24.09
CA THR A 138 0.35 -11.47 23.76
C THR A 138 0.81 -10.50 22.67
N THR A 139 2.12 -10.26 22.58
CA THR A 139 2.70 -9.42 21.52
C THR A 139 3.88 -10.13 20.88
N ARG A 140 3.82 -10.34 19.57
CA ARG A 140 4.97 -10.88 18.83
C ARG A 140 6.09 -9.85 18.80
N ARG A 141 7.29 -10.24 19.23
CA ARG A 141 8.46 -9.36 19.27
C ARG A 141 8.79 -8.81 17.89
N GLY A 142 8.87 -7.49 17.79
CA GLY A 142 9.20 -6.79 16.54
C GLY A 142 8.12 -6.92 15.46
N ARG A 143 6.86 -7.21 15.81
CA ARG A 143 5.79 -7.24 14.81
C ARG A 143 5.75 -5.95 13.99
N ASP A 144 5.65 -6.11 12.68
CA ASP A 144 5.50 -5.01 11.73
C ASP A 144 4.01 -4.81 11.37
N ALA A 145 3.17 -5.83 11.56
CA ALA A 145 1.72 -5.77 11.38
C ALA A 145 1.00 -6.74 12.34
N VAL A 146 -0.24 -6.41 12.69
CA VAL A 146 -1.19 -7.26 13.42
C VAL A 146 -2.34 -7.63 12.49
N VAL A 147 -2.68 -8.92 12.43
CA VAL A 147 -3.80 -9.44 11.65
C VAL A 147 -4.82 -10.03 12.62
N TYR A 148 -5.95 -9.36 12.79
CA TYR A 148 -7.06 -9.79 13.63
C TYR A 148 -8.07 -10.58 12.78
N LYS A 149 -8.29 -11.84 13.14
CA LYS A 149 -9.22 -12.74 12.45
C LYS A 149 -10.38 -13.05 13.37
N MET A 150 -11.50 -12.37 13.15
CA MET A 150 -12.64 -12.40 14.07
C MET A 150 -13.29 -13.78 14.14
N HIS A 151 -13.30 -14.51 13.03
CA HIS A 151 -14.02 -15.78 12.95
C HIS A 151 -13.12 -17.01 13.15
N GLY A 152 -11.86 -16.81 13.53
CA GLY A 152 -10.88 -17.87 13.70
C GLY A 152 -9.94 -18.02 12.51
N ASP A 153 -9.24 -19.15 12.46
CA ASP A 153 -8.18 -19.44 11.51
C ASP A 153 -8.31 -20.88 11.00
N ILE A 154 -7.88 -21.12 9.77
CA ILE A 154 -7.91 -22.45 9.15
C ILE A 154 -7.02 -23.48 9.88
N GLU A 155 -6.01 -23.05 10.63
CA GLU A 155 -5.20 -23.94 11.49
C GLU A 155 -6.00 -24.47 12.70
N HIS A 156 -7.11 -23.82 13.05
CA HIS A 156 -8.00 -24.20 14.15
C HIS A 156 -9.47 -24.25 13.70
N PRO A 157 -9.81 -25.11 12.72
CA PRO A 157 -11.12 -25.10 12.07
C PRO A 157 -12.26 -25.49 13.02
N THR A 158 -11.96 -26.21 14.10
CA THR A 158 -12.92 -26.60 15.14
C THR A 158 -13.40 -25.44 16.01
N GLU A 159 -12.64 -24.34 16.03
CA GLU A 159 -12.95 -23.13 16.81
C GLU A 159 -13.55 -22.01 15.93
N ALA A 160 -13.71 -22.26 14.62
CA ALA A 160 -14.24 -21.28 13.69
C ALA A 160 -15.68 -20.86 14.05
N ILE A 161 -15.98 -19.57 13.83
CA ILE A 161 -17.31 -18.97 14.01
C ILE A 161 -18.08 -19.14 12.71
N LEU A 162 -19.15 -19.94 12.72
CA LEU A 162 -19.87 -20.35 11.51
C LEU A 162 -21.39 -20.39 11.71
N SER A 163 -21.86 -20.87 12.87
CA SER A 163 -23.27 -21.12 13.13
C SER A 163 -23.93 -19.98 13.89
N LYS A 164 -25.27 -19.95 13.88
CA LYS A 164 -26.05 -18.94 14.60
C LYS A 164 -25.71 -18.88 16.09
N ASP A 165 -25.56 -20.03 16.74
CA ASP A 165 -25.17 -20.10 18.15
C ASP A 165 -23.79 -19.48 18.41
N ASP A 166 -22.84 -19.62 17.48
CA ASP A 166 -21.52 -19.02 17.61
C ASP A 166 -21.61 -17.48 17.59
N TYR A 167 -22.40 -16.92 16.67
CA TYR A 167 -22.62 -15.47 16.55
C TYR A 167 -23.36 -14.92 17.79
N GLU A 168 -24.39 -15.61 18.28
CA GLU A 168 -25.13 -15.21 19.47
C GLU A 168 -24.23 -15.17 20.72
N ARG A 169 -23.33 -16.16 20.84
CA ARG A 169 -22.37 -16.26 21.94
C ARG A 169 -21.10 -15.45 21.70
N TYR A 170 -20.93 -14.80 20.55
CA TYR A 170 -19.69 -14.12 20.17
C TYR A 170 -19.35 -12.98 21.13
N SER A 171 -20.34 -12.21 21.57
CA SER A 171 -20.12 -11.13 22.55
C SER A 171 -19.57 -11.61 23.89
N LEU A 172 -19.92 -12.84 24.30
CA LEU A 172 -19.46 -13.47 25.55
C LEU A 172 -18.09 -14.13 25.38
N THR A 173 -17.89 -14.84 24.27
CA THR A 173 -16.69 -15.65 24.02
C THR A 173 -15.54 -14.84 23.42
N HIS A 174 -15.86 -13.83 22.61
CA HIS A 174 -14.92 -13.01 21.82
C HIS A 174 -15.11 -11.50 22.05
N GLY A 175 -15.77 -11.10 23.15
CA GLY A 175 -15.93 -9.68 23.54
C GLY A 175 -14.66 -8.82 23.49
N PRO A 176 -13.45 -9.36 23.78
CA PRO A 176 -12.20 -8.63 23.59
C PRO A 176 -11.91 -8.23 22.13
N PHE A 177 -12.26 -9.06 21.13
CA PHE A 177 -12.14 -8.68 19.71
C PHE A 177 -13.06 -7.53 19.35
N ILE A 178 -14.32 -7.57 19.81
CA ILE A 178 -15.28 -6.47 19.63
C ILE A 178 -14.73 -5.17 20.22
N THR A 179 -14.11 -5.25 21.39
CA THR A 179 -13.53 -4.09 22.09
C THR A 179 -12.33 -3.53 21.34
N ALA A 180 -11.42 -4.40 20.88
CA ALA A 180 -10.27 -4.01 20.08
C ALA A 180 -10.68 -3.36 18.74
N LEU A 181 -11.61 -3.98 18.01
CA LEU A 181 -12.13 -3.42 16.75
C LEU A 181 -12.82 -2.07 16.98
N SER A 182 -13.58 -1.95 18.07
CA SER A 182 -14.23 -0.68 18.42
C SER A 182 -13.21 0.44 18.65
N GLY A 183 -12.10 0.13 19.34
CA GLY A 183 -11.01 1.08 19.55
C GLY A 183 -10.33 1.47 18.24
N ASP A 184 -9.99 0.48 17.42
CA ASP A 184 -9.37 0.72 16.12
C ASP A 184 -10.25 1.57 15.20
N LEU A 185 -11.57 1.31 15.11
CA LEU A 185 -12.49 2.11 14.28
C LEU A 185 -12.62 3.56 14.77
N VAL A 186 -12.40 3.82 16.06
CA VAL A 186 -12.38 5.19 16.59
C VAL A 186 -11.05 5.88 16.26
N GLU A 187 -9.93 5.17 16.40
CA GLU A 187 -8.59 5.74 16.28
C GLU A 187 -8.07 5.82 14.83
N LYS A 188 -8.46 4.86 13.99
CA LYS A 188 -7.86 4.60 12.66
C LYS A 188 -8.86 4.75 11.53
N THR A 189 -8.37 5.12 10.37
CA THR A 189 -9.17 5.23 9.15
C THR A 189 -9.19 3.88 8.43
N PHE A 190 -10.37 3.26 8.37
CA PHE A 190 -10.55 1.96 7.74
C PHE A 190 -10.82 2.04 6.23
N LEU A 191 -10.24 1.09 5.50
CA LEU A 191 -10.61 0.74 4.13
C LEU A 191 -11.20 -0.68 4.11
N PHE A 192 -12.50 -0.80 3.78
CA PHE A 192 -13.20 -2.07 3.65
C PHE A 192 -13.14 -2.58 2.21
N LEU A 193 -12.60 -3.78 2.02
CA LEU A 193 -12.40 -4.41 0.70
C LEU A 193 -13.03 -5.81 0.64
N GLY A 194 -13.82 -6.07 -0.41
CA GLY A 194 -14.43 -7.38 -0.64
C GLY A 194 -15.40 -7.82 0.47
N PHE A 195 -16.06 -6.85 1.11
CA PHE A 195 -16.89 -7.05 2.29
C PHE A 195 -18.35 -6.66 2.03
N SER A 196 -19.30 -7.47 2.48
CA SER A 196 -20.73 -7.32 2.19
C SER A 196 -21.53 -6.57 3.26
N PHE A 197 -20.94 -6.26 4.41
CA PHE A 197 -21.65 -5.66 5.58
C PHE A 197 -22.86 -6.43 6.07
N THR A 198 -22.95 -7.72 5.73
CA THR A 198 -23.98 -8.63 6.22
C THR A 198 -23.55 -9.35 7.50
N ASP A 199 -22.40 -8.97 8.07
CA ASP A 199 -21.84 -9.60 9.26
C ASP A 199 -22.48 -9.02 10.54
N PRO A 200 -23.18 -9.85 11.35
CA PRO A 200 -23.82 -9.37 12.58
C PRO A 200 -22.84 -8.82 13.63
N ASN A 201 -21.62 -9.36 13.71
CA ASN A 201 -20.63 -8.91 14.69
C ASN A 201 -20.09 -7.53 14.34
N LEU A 202 -19.87 -7.26 13.04
CA LEU A 202 -19.47 -5.93 12.61
C LEU A 202 -20.62 -4.92 12.77
N ASP A 203 -21.85 -5.27 12.39
CA ASP A 203 -23.01 -4.40 12.55
C ASP A 203 -23.20 -3.98 14.02
N PHE A 204 -23.02 -4.93 14.94
CA PHE A 204 -23.02 -4.65 16.38
C PHE A 204 -21.96 -3.62 16.79
N VAL A 205 -20.72 -3.76 16.28
CA VAL A 205 -19.61 -2.83 16.56
C VAL A 205 -19.91 -1.44 16.02
N LEU A 206 -20.30 -1.34 14.75
CA LEU A 206 -20.61 -0.08 14.08
C LEU A 206 -21.78 0.65 14.77
N SER A 207 -22.81 -0.09 15.15
CA SER A 207 -23.95 0.43 15.92
C SER A 207 -23.53 1.01 17.27
N ARG A 208 -22.61 0.35 17.98
CA ARG A 208 -22.11 0.81 19.29
C ARG A 208 -21.27 2.08 19.18
N ILE A 209 -20.44 2.20 18.13
CA ILE A 209 -19.63 3.40 17.88
C ILE A 209 -20.55 4.57 17.55
N ARG A 210 -21.49 4.37 16.61
CA ARG A 210 -22.46 5.40 16.21
C ARG A 210 -23.26 5.93 17.40
N ALA A 211 -23.74 5.04 18.28
CA ALA A 211 -24.50 5.42 19.47
C ALA A 211 -23.70 6.28 20.46
N ARG A 212 -22.36 6.21 20.43
CA ARG A 212 -21.48 6.98 21.33
C ARG A 212 -20.95 8.28 20.72
N PHE A 213 -20.74 8.30 19.40
CA PHE A 213 -20.02 9.38 18.71
C PHE A 213 -20.87 10.13 17.69
N GLU A 214 -22.20 10.16 17.85
CA GLU A 214 -23.22 10.71 16.94
C GLU A 214 -22.70 11.55 15.76
N LYS A 215 -22.22 12.78 16.01
CA LYS A 215 -21.81 13.77 14.99
C LYS A 215 -20.30 13.86 14.69
N HIS A 216 -19.46 13.18 15.47
CA HIS A 216 -18.00 13.30 15.41
C HIS A 216 -17.30 11.95 15.14
N GLN A 217 -17.94 11.11 14.32
CA GLN A 217 -17.37 9.84 13.90
C GLN A 217 -16.25 10.08 12.89
N ARG A 218 -15.17 9.30 13.02
CA ARG A 218 -14.12 9.24 11.99
C ARG A 218 -14.71 8.74 10.67
N GLN A 219 -14.26 9.29 9.56
CA GLN A 219 -14.68 8.81 8.23
C GLN A 219 -13.90 7.55 7.87
N HIS A 220 -14.59 6.57 7.28
CA HIS A 220 -14.00 5.36 6.72
C HIS A 220 -14.40 5.21 5.25
N PHE A 221 -13.82 4.24 4.56
CA PHE A 221 -14.06 4.02 3.13
C PHE A 221 -14.37 2.56 2.84
N CYS A 222 -15.29 2.30 1.92
CA CYS A 222 -15.54 0.97 1.38
C CYS A 222 -15.48 1.01 -0.14
N VAL A 223 -14.88 -0.02 -0.76
CA VAL A 223 -14.93 -0.20 -2.21
C VAL A 223 -16.02 -1.20 -2.59
N MET A 224 -16.98 -0.77 -3.42
CA MET A 224 -18.09 -1.61 -3.87
C MET A 224 -18.23 -1.60 -5.40
N LYS A 225 -18.56 -2.75 -5.99
CA LYS A 225 -18.89 -2.82 -7.42
C LYS A 225 -20.25 -2.20 -7.68
N ARG A 226 -20.32 -1.27 -8.63
CA ARG A 226 -21.56 -0.68 -9.11
C ARG A 226 -22.45 -1.78 -9.69
N ARG A 227 -23.73 -1.78 -9.32
CA ARG A 227 -24.70 -2.71 -9.90
C ARG A 227 -24.81 -2.45 -11.40
N THR A 228 -24.47 -3.46 -12.20
CA THR A 228 -24.62 -3.48 -13.65
C THR A 228 -25.65 -4.53 -14.02
N ARG A 229 -26.47 -4.29 -15.04
CA ARG A 229 -27.55 -5.22 -15.43
C ARG A 229 -26.99 -6.48 -16.06
N ASP A 230 -27.42 -7.65 -15.59
CA ASP A 230 -27.08 -8.92 -16.24
C ASP A 230 -27.92 -9.09 -17.54
N LYS A 231 -27.36 -9.77 -18.55
CA LYS A 231 -28.07 -10.09 -19.80
C LYS A 231 -29.35 -10.89 -19.56
N ARG A 232 -29.39 -11.70 -18.51
CA ARG A 232 -30.52 -12.57 -18.16
C ARG A 232 -31.52 -11.92 -17.20
N GLU A 233 -31.22 -10.73 -16.69
CA GLU A 233 -32.02 -10.03 -15.69
C GLU A 233 -33.04 -9.09 -16.35
N SER A 234 -34.27 -9.12 -15.85
CA SER A 234 -35.31 -8.19 -16.27
C SER A 234 -34.97 -6.76 -15.87
N LYS A 235 -35.57 -5.77 -16.54
CA LYS A 235 -35.35 -4.37 -16.18
C LYS A 235 -35.79 -4.06 -14.74
N THR A 236 -36.90 -4.65 -14.31
CA THR A 236 -37.49 -4.45 -12.98
C THR A 236 -36.62 -5.04 -11.86
N GLU A 237 -36.05 -6.24 -12.07
CA GLU A 237 -35.11 -6.85 -11.11
C GLU A 237 -33.84 -6.00 -10.97
N PHE A 238 -33.31 -5.50 -12.08
CA PHE A 238 -32.15 -4.61 -12.06
C PHE A 238 -32.44 -3.30 -11.30
N GLU A 239 -33.57 -2.64 -11.58
CA GLU A 239 -33.98 -1.41 -10.90
C GLU A 239 -34.19 -1.62 -9.39
N TYR A 240 -34.75 -2.77 -9.01
CA TYR A 240 -34.88 -3.18 -7.60
C TYR A 240 -33.50 -3.35 -6.94
N ALA A 241 -32.58 -4.06 -7.59
CA ALA A 241 -31.23 -4.29 -7.06
C ALA A 241 -30.41 -2.98 -6.98
N GLU A 242 -30.54 -2.09 -7.96
CA GLU A 242 -29.91 -0.77 -7.95
C GLU A 242 -30.45 0.09 -6.80
N THR A 243 -31.77 0.10 -6.61
CA THR A 243 -32.42 0.79 -5.48
C THR A 243 -31.93 0.24 -4.15
N LYS A 244 -31.85 -1.10 -4.02
CA LYS A 244 -31.32 -1.75 -2.82
C LYS A 244 -29.87 -1.36 -2.55
N GLN A 245 -29.01 -1.33 -3.58
CA GLN A 245 -27.62 -0.88 -3.42
C GLN A 245 -27.55 0.57 -2.93
N LYS A 246 -28.36 1.48 -3.51
CA LYS A 246 -28.45 2.87 -3.05
C LYS A 246 -28.81 2.96 -1.57
N LEU A 247 -29.84 2.22 -1.13
CA LEU A 247 -30.26 2.19 0.27
C LEU A 247 -29.16 1.66 1.20
N VAL A 248 -28.47 0.58 0.82
CA VAL A 248 -27.33 0.04 1.58
C VAL A 248 -26.21 1.08 1.71
N THR A 249 -25.85 1.77 0.62
CA THR A 249 -24.80 2.80 0.68
C THR A 249 -25.21 4.02 1.51
N GLN A 250 -26.50 4.37 1.54
CA GLN A 250 -27.02 5.42 2.43
C GLN A 250 -26.97 4.99 3.91
N ASP A 251 -27.22 3.71 4.18
CA ASP A 251 -27.13 3.16 5.53
C ASP A 251 -25.67 3.18 6.05
N LEU A 252 -24.70 2.83 5.19
CA LEU A 252 -23.27 2.94 5.53
C LEU A 252 -22.83 4.36 5.92
N MET A 253 -23.46 5.39 5.35
CA MET A 253 -23.21 6.79 5.74
C MET A 253 -23.63 7.10 7.18
N ARG A 254 -24.55 6.32 7.78
CA ARG A 254 -24.90 6.46 9.22
C ARG A 254 -23.72 6.14 10.14
N PHE A 255 -22.78 5.34 9.65
CA PHE A 255 -21.53 4.96 10.30
C PHE A 255 -20.33 5.75 9.76
N ASN A 256 -20.58 6.82 8.99
CA ASN A 256 -19.58 7.63 8.30
C ASN A 256 -18.64 6.82 7.38
N ILE A 257 -19.15 5.75 6.78
CA ILE A 257 -18.42 4.93 5.80
C ILE A 257 -18.79 5.39 4.39
N LYS A 258 -17.86 6.10 3.73
CA LYS A 258 -18.03 6.57 2.34
C LYS A 258 -17.80 5.42 1.37
N THR A 259 -18.73 5.19 0.45
CA THR A 259 -18.60 4.16 -0.59
C THR A 259 -17.90 4.73 -1.83
N ILE A 260 -16.86 4.03 -2.30
CA ILE A 260 -16.15 4.27 -3.56
C ILE A 260 -16.60 3.19 -4.53
N PHE A 261 -17.22 3.62 -5.63
CA PHE A 261 -17.74 2.69 -6.62
C PHE A 261 -16.68 2.34 -7.66
N ILE A 262 -16.63 1.06 -7.99
CA ILE A 262 -15.85 0.52 -9.11
C ILE A 262 -16.79 -0.14 -10.13
N ASP A 263 -16.38 -0.21 -11.38
CA ASP A 263 -17.20 -0.83 -12.43
C ASP A 263 -16.84 -2.32 -12.60
N ASP A 264 -15.58 -2.67 -12.35
CA ASP A 264 -15.09 -4.05 -12.35
C ASP A 264 -14.18 -4.37 -11.15
N TYR A 265 -14.07 -5.65 -10.79
CA TYR A 265 -13.18 -6.08 -9.69
C TYR A 265 -11.70 -5.81 -9.98
N GLY A 266 -11.28 -5.78 -11.25
CA GLY A 266 -9.92 -5.35 -11.63
C GLY A 266 -9.62 -3.89 -11.30
N ASP A 267 -10.64 -3.04 -11.12
CA ASP A 267 -10.45 -1.65 -10.70
C ASP A 267 -9.98 -1.55 -9.25
N VAL A 268 -10.25 -2.53 -8.40
CA VAL A 268 -9.66 -2.60 -7.04
C VAL A 268 -8.13 -2.64 -7.16
N THR A 269 -7.61 -3.49 -8.04
CA THR A 269 -6.16 -3.61 -8.28
C THR A 269 -5.59 -2.30 -8.81
N ARG A 270 -6.27 -1.65 -9.75
CA ARG A 270 -5.85 -0.35 -10.29
C ARG A 270 -5.85 0.74 -9.21
N LEU A 271 -6.86 0.76 -8.34
CA LEU A 271 -6.98 1.71 -7.23
C LEU A 271 -5.85 1.51 -6.22
N LEU A 272 -5.59 0.27 -5.79
CA LEU A 272 -4.51 -0.05 -4.85
C LEU A 272 -3.13 0.24 -5.46
N ALA A 273 -2.93 -0.03 -6.75
CA ALA A 273 -1.69 0.28 -7.46
C ALA A 273 -1.48 1.79 -7.61
N ASP A 274 -2.54 2.57 -7.83
CA ASP A 274 -2.46 4.03 -7.84
C ASP A 274 -2.12 4.57 -6.44
N MET A 275 -2.75 4.04 -5.39
CA MET A 275 -2.46 4.37 -4.00
C MET A 275 -1.00 4.09 -3.63
N ASP A 276 -0.48 2.89 -3.92
CA ASP A 276 0.92 2.51 -3.73
C ASP A 276 1.88 3.44 -4.50
N ARG A 277 1.58 3.73 -5.76
CA ARG A 277 2.38 4.66 -6.57
C ARG A 277 2.40 6.08 -5.99
N ARG A 278 1.24 6.63 -5.61
CA ARG A 278 1.12 7.98 -5.03
C ARG A 278 1.80 8.06 -3.67
N PHE A 279 1.68 7.02 -2.86
CA PHE A 279 2.40 6.92 -1.59
C PHE A 279 3.92 7.00 -1.81
N ARG A 280 4.47 6.19 -2.71
CA ARG A 280 5.91 6.20 -3.02
C ARG A 280 6.42 7.54 -3.53
N ARG A 281 5.62 8.34 -4.24
CA ARG A 281 6.03 9.67 -4.77
C ARG A 281 6.41 10.67 -3.68
N ARG A 282 6.06 10.42 -2.41
CA ARG A 282 6.55 11.22 -1.27
C ARG A 282 8.00 10.92 -0.89
N THR A 283 8.58 9.86 -1.44
CA THR A 283 10.01 9.52 -1.26
C THR A 283 10.78 9.79 -2.54
N VAL A 284 11.83 10.59 -2.42
CA VAL A 284 12.76 10.96 -3.49
C VAL A 284 14.06 10.20 -3.30
N PHE A 285 14.41 9.39 -4.30
CA PHE A 285 15.73 8.76 -4.38
C PHE A 285 16.72 9.71 -5.04
N ILE A 286 17.87 9.96 -4.40
CA ILE A 286 18.94 10.79 -4.92
C ILE A 286 20.12 9.91 -5.31
N SER A 287 20.36 9.85 -6.62
CA SER A 287 21.47 9.15 -7.27
C SER A 287 22.50 10.16 -7.77
N GLY A 288 23.77 9.87 -7.51
CA GLY A 288 24.86 10.67 -8.04
C GLY A 288 26.20 10.33 -7.41
N SER A 289 27.26 10.54 -8.18
CA SER A 289 28.65 10.49 -7.69
C SER A 289 29.50 11.51 -8.43
N ALA A 290 30.52 12.04 -7.77
CA ALA A 290 31.41 13.04 -8.34
C ALA A 290 32.85 12.86 -7.84
N SER A 291 33.78 12.93 -8.77
CA SER A 291 35.22 13.14 -8.59
C SER A 291 35.71 14.32 -9.42
N ASP A 292 35.00 14.65 -10.51
CA ASP A 292 35.06 15.90 -11.25
C ASP A 292 33.72 16.64 -11.12
N TYR A 293 33.80 17.93 -10.81
CA TYR A 293 32.66 18.81 -10.57
C TYR A 293 32.44 19.83 -11.70
N GLY A 294 33.26 19.77 -12.76
CA GLY A 294 33.16 20.61 -13.93
C GLY A 294 33.07 22.10 -13.60
N VAL A 295 32.20 22.81 -14.32
CA VAL A 295 32.04 24.28 -14.19
C VAL A 295 31.42 24.73 -12.87
N TRP A 296 30.76 23.84 -12.13
CA TRP A 296 30.18 24.18 -10.83
C TRP A 296 31.24 24.21 -9.74
N GLY A 297 32.28 23.38 -9.86
CA GLY A 297 33.23 23.15 -8.79
C GLY A 297 32.60 22.44 -7.59
N GLN A 298 33.47 21.92 -6.71
CA GLN A 298 33.03 21.08 -5.59
C GLN A 298 32.13 21.85 -4.61
N ALA A 299 32.57 23.03 -4.16
CA ALA A 299 31.86 23.80 -3.13
C ALA A 299 30.42 24.18 -3.55
N ALA A 300 30.23 24.66 -4.78
CA ALA A 300 28.90 25.04 -5.25
C ALA A 300 28.00 23.82 -5.47
N THR A 301 28.58 22.68 -5.89
CA THR A 301 27.84 21.41 -6.03
C THR A 301 27.37 20.90 -4.66
N GLU A 302 28.25 20.89 -3.67
CA GLU A 302 27.90 20.49 -2.31
C GLU A 302 26.84 21.43 -1.70
N GLU A 303 26.96 22.75 -1.92
CA GLU A 303 25.95 23.70 -1.47
C GLU A 303 24.59 23.44 -2.14
N PHE A 304 24.57 23.20 -3.45
CA PHE A 304 23.37 22.85 -4.20
C PHE A 304 22.70 21.57 -3.67
N MET A 305 23.47 20.49 -3.50
CA MET A 305 22.94 19.23 -3.00
C MET A 305 22.40 19.36 -1.57
N SER A 306 23.08 20.16 -0.74
CA SER A 306 22.63 20.47 0.63
C SER A 306 21.32 21.27 0.61
N LYS A 307 21.22 22.33 -0.18
CA LYS A 307 19.99 23.14 -0.26
C LYS A 307 18.83 22.39 -0.90
N LEU A 308 19.10 21.56 -1.92
CA LEU A 308 18.08 20.71 -2.51
C LEU A 308 17.53 19.71 -1.49
N ALA A 309 18.41 19.02 -0.75
CA ALA A 309 17.99 18.11 0.31
C ALA A 309 17.18 18.82 1.40
N ALA A 310 17.62 20.00 1.84
CA ALA A 310 16.88 20.82 2.80
C ALA A 310 15.48 21.18 2.28
N GLU A 311 15.35 21.60 1.01
CA GLU A 311 14.06 21.99 0.45
C GLU A 311 13.11 20.78 0.25
N LEU A 312 13.63 19.61 -0.11
CA LEU A 312 12.83 18.37 -0.15
C LEU A 312 12.26 18.03 1.24
N ILE A 313 13.10 18.10 2.28
CA ILE A 313 12.66 17.91 3.67
C ILE A 313 11.64 18.98 4.05
N ASN A 314 11.87 20.25 3.71
CA ASN A 314 10.96 21.36 3.99
C ASN A 314 9.55 21.09 3.45
N LYS A 315 9.45 20.52 2.24
CA LYS A 315 8.21 20.07 1.59
C LYS A 315 7.59 18.78 2.16
N ASN A 316 8.11 18.28 3.28
CA ASN A 316 7.66 17.05 3.94
C ASN A 316 7.76 15.82 3.02
N LEU A 317 8.85 15.73 2.24
CA LEU A 317 9.24 14.57 1.47
C LEU A 317 10.32 13.79 2.22
N ARG A 318 10.37 12.48 1.96
CA ARG A 318 11.43 11.59 2.45
C ARG A 318 12.54 11.52 1.40
N ILE A 319 13.79 11.47 1.86
CA ILE A 319 14.96 11.28 1.00
C ILE A 319 15.49 9.86 1.21
N THR A 320 15.87 9.21 0.11
CA THR A 320 16.66 7.99 0.17
C THR A 320 17.87 8.08 -0.76
N SER A 321 19.03 7.56 -0.34
CA SER A 321 20.26 7.68 -1.12
C SER A 321 21.26 6.56 -0.82
N GLY A 322 22.03 6.20 -1.85
CA GLY A 322 23.14 5.24 -1.78
C GLY A 322 24.42 5.80 -1.16
N PHE A 323 24.39 7.05 -0.70
CA PHE A 323 25.55 7.78 -0.17
C PHE A 323 26.72 7.83 -1.19
N GLY A 324 26.43 8.31 -2.40
CA GLY A 324 27.44 8.38 -3.46
C GLY A 324 28.61 9.29 -3.12
N LEU A 325 29.82 8.90 -3.54
CA LEU A 325 31.05 9.65 -3.29
C LEU A 325 30.94 11.08 -3.85
N GLY A 326 31.36 12.07 -3.06
CA GLY A 326 31.39 13.47 -3.46
C GLY A 326 30.03 14.18 -3.48
N ILE A 327 28.92 13.48 -3.18
CA ILE A 327 27.55 14.02 -3.17
C ILE A 327 26.81 13.68 -1.86
N GLY A 328 27.01 12.47 -1.33
CA GLY A 328 26.25 11.93 -0.20
C GLY A 328 26.35 12.78 1.07
N SER A 329 27.56 13.26 1.43
CA SER A 329 27.78 14.08 2.62
C SER A 329 26.97 15.39 2.59
N ALA A 330 26.89 16.03 1.43
CA ALA A 330 26.12 17.26 1.24
C ALA A 330 24.60 17.01 1.38
N VAL A 331 24.08 15.91 0.84
CA VAL A 331 22.69 15.50 1.00
C VAL A 331 22.35 15.30 2.49
N VAL A 332 23.22 14.59 3.22
CA VAL A 332 23.04 14.37 4.67
C VAL A 332 23.06 15.69 5.43
N LYS A 333 24.05 16.55 5.18
CA LYS A 333 24.18 17.85 5.82
C LYS A 333 22.90 18.67 5.69
N GLY A 334 22.41 18.84 4.47
CA GLY A 334 21.22 19.62 4.19
C GLY A 334 19.95 19.04 4.81
N ALA A 335 19.76 17.72 4.66
CA ALA A 335 18.60 17.04 5.23
C ALA A 335 18.59 17.15 6.77
N VAL A 336 19.69 16.79 7.43
CA VAL A 336 19.77 16.79 8.90
C VAL A 336 19.62 18.20 9.48
N GLN A 337 20.26 19.20 8.89
CA GLN A 337 20.11 20.60 9.33
C GLN A 337 18.65 21.05 9.25
N GLN A 338 17.95 20.72 8.16
CA GLN A 338 16.53 21.06 8.04
C GLN A 338 15.67 20.29 9.03
N ILE A 339 15.91 19.00 9.24
CA ILE A 339 15.16 18.19 10.22
C ILE A 339 15.31 18.78 11.62
N TYR A 340 16.54 19.07 12.06
CA TYR A 340 16.81 19.63 13.38
C TYR A 340 16.32 21.07 13.57
N SER A 341 16.16 21.83 12.48
CA SER A 341 15.53 23.16 12.55
C SER A 341 14.03 23.09 12.87
N THR A 342 13.41 21.91 12.78
CA THR A 342 11.97 21.70 13.01
C THR A 342 11.75 20.73 14.17
N SER A 343 10.97 21.13 15.19
CA SER A 343 10.83 20.41 16.47
C SER A 343 10.06 19.08 16.44
N HIS A 344 9.52 18.65 15.29
CA HIS A 344 8.59 17.51 15.19
C HIS A 344 8.95 16.50 14.09
N ARG A 345 10.20 16.48 13.61
CA ARG A 345 10.62 15.59 12.51
C ARG A 345 11.69 14.62 12.97
N SER A 346 11.54 13.35 12.59
CA SER A 346 12.53 12.30 12.88
C SER A 346 13.45 12.07 11.68
N ILE A 347 14.75 11.88 11.95
CA ILE A 347 15.72 11.45 10.93
C ILE A 347 15.30 10.10 10.35
N ASP A 348 14.90 9.15 11.21
CA ASP A 348 14.57 7.79 10.79
C ASP A 348 13.34 7.75 9.87
N GLU A 349 12.44 8.73 9.99
CA GLU A 349 11.26 8.85 9.15
C GLU A 349 11.55 9.51 7.80
N GLN A 350 12.44 10.50 7.78
CA GLN A 350 12.63 11.37 6.63
C GLN A 350 13.90 11.13 5.82
N LEU A 351 14.87 10.38 6.35
CA LEU A 351 16.15 10.16 5.69
C LEU A 351 16.61 8.70 5.79
N VAL A 352 16.56 7.99 4.65
CA VAL A 352 17.03 6.60 4.54
C VAL A 352 18.35 6.56 3.77
N LEU A 353 19.45 6.40 4.51
CA LEU A 353 20.80 6.29 3.94
C LEU A 353 21.26 4.84 3.91
N ARG A 354 21.71 4.39 2.75
CA ARG A 354 22.15 3.02 2.51
C ARG A 354 23.47 3.04 1.73
N PRO A 355 24.63 3.25 2.38
CA PRO A 355 25.91 3.18 1.71
C PRO A 355 26.17 1.76 1.18
N PHE A 356 26.73 1.66 -0.03
CA PHE A 356 27.08 0.36 -0.59
C PHE A 356 28.21 -0.30 0.22
N PRO A 357 28.14 -1.62 0.49
CA PRO A 357 29.15 -2.30 1.29
C PRO A 357 30.49 -2.33 0.57
N ILE A 358 31.54 -1.83 1.22
CA ILE A 358 32.91 -1.78 0.70
C ILE A 358 33.65 -3.07 1.12
N GLY A 359 34.58 -3.56 0.30
CA GLY A 359 35.48 -4.65 0.69
C GLY A 359 35.01 -6.06 0.33
N ILE A 360 33.96 -6.22 -0.48
CA ILE A 360 33.59 -7.52 -1.04
C ILE A 360 34.62 -7.87 -2.14
N SER A 361 35.49 -8.84 -1.85
CA SER A 361 36.59 -9.26 -2.72
C SER A 361 36.11 -10.05 -3.93
N ASP A 362 35.15 -10.96 -3.73
CA ASP A 362 34.55 -11.73 -4.81
C ASP A 362 33.66 -10.84 -5.68
N GLU A 363 34.01 -10.73 -6.96
CA GLU A 363 33.33 -9.85 -7.91
C GLU A 363 31.88 -10.27 -8.18
N THR A 364 31.60 -11.57 -8.21
CA THR A 364 30.24 -12.10 -8.47
C THR A 364 29.34 -11.82 -7.28
N VAL A 365 29.82 -12.11 -6.06
CA VAL A 365 29.10 -11.82 -4.82
C VAL A 365 28.87 -10.33 -4.68
N ARG A 366 29.87 -9.50 -5.00
CA ARG A 366 29.76 -8.04 -4.97
C ARG A 366 28.69 -7.55 -5.94
N ALA A 367 28.71 -8.02 -7.18
CA ALA A 367 27.73 -7.64 -8.19
C ALA A 367 26.30 -8.03 -7.80
N GLN A 368 26.09 -9.25 -7.31
CA GLN A 368 24.77 -9.72 -6.84
C GLN A 368 24.28 -8.92 -5.63
N THR A 369 25.17 -8.68 -4.65
CA THR A 369 24.86 -7.90 -3.46
C THR A 369 24.47 -6.47 -3.83
N TYR A 370 25.26 -5.81 -4.68
CA TYR A 370 24.99 -4.43 -5.11
C TYR A 370 23.71 -4.33 -5.92
N LYS A 371 23.42 -5.31 -6.77
CA LYS A 371 22.16 -5.36 -7.53
C LYS A 371 20.97 -5.41 -6.58
N ARG A 372 20.95 -6.40 -5.67
CA ARG A 372 19.86 -6.54 -4.68
C ARG A 372 19.71 -5.30 -3.81
N TYR A 373 20.83 -4.77 -3.30
CA TYR A 373 20.84 -3.61 -2.43
C TYR A 373 20.28 -2.36 -3.11
N ARG A 374 20.67 -2.12 -4.37
CA ARG A 374 20.14 -1.05 -5.22
C ARG A 374 18.64 -1.23 -5.49
N ASP A 375 18.23 -2.45 -5.81
CA ASP A 375 16.84 -2.80 -6.08
C ASP A 375 15.94 -2.48 -4.87
N GLU A 376 16.38 -2.82 -3.65
CA GLU A 376 15.66 -2.54 -2.41
C GLU A 376 15.66 -1.03 -2.05
N LEU A 377 16.73 -0.32 -2.37
CA LEU A 377 16.86 1.11 -2.13
C LEU A 377 15.91 1.92 -3.03
N VAL A 378 15.92 1.62 -4.33
CA VAL A 378 15.10 2.30 -5.33
C VAL A 378 13.61 1.98 -5.14
N ALA A 379 13.26 0.77 -4.71
CA ALA A 379 11.86 0.34 -4.50
C ALA A 379 11.08 1.20 -3.49
N GLN A 380 11.77 1.94 -2.62
CA GLN A 380 11.15 2.79 -1.61
C GLN A 380 10.70 4.16 -2.15
N ALA A 381 11.14 4.54 -3.36
CA ALA A 381 10.91 5.84 -3.94
C ALA A 381 9.92 5.80 -5.10
N GLY A 382 9.26 6.93 -5.35
CA GLY A 382 8.40 7.16 -6.51
C GLY A 382 8.99 8.18 -7.48
N ILE A 383 10.04 8.89 -7.06
CA ILE A 383 10.76 9.90 -7.84
C ILE A 383 12.26 9.64 -7.66
N ALA A 384 13.03 9.72 -8.74
CA ALA A 384 14.47 9.60 -8.73
C ALA A 384 15.13 10.83 -9.34
N ILE A 385 16.09 11.45 -8.64
CA ILE A 385 16.91 12.55 -9.13
C ILE A 385 18.31 12.02 -9.43
N PHE A 386 18.85 12.36 -10.61
CA PHE A 386 20.18 11.96 -11.03
C PHE A 386 21.06 13.19 -11.22
N VAL A 387 22.18 13.23 -10.51
CA VAL A 387 23.12 14.37 -10.51
C VAL A 387 24.54 13.86 -10.77
N MET A 388 25.25 14.49 -11.71
CA MET A 388 26.59 14.11 -12.16
C MET A 388 26.65 12.62 -12.57
N GLY A 389 27.51 11.84 -11.93
CA GLY A 389 27.73 10.43 -12.26
C GLY A 389 29.08 10.20 -12.91
N ASN A 390 30.14 10.63 -12.24
CA ASN A 390 31.52 10.28 -12.58
C ASN A 390 32.24 9.72 -11.34
N LYS A 391 33.35 9.03 -11.60
CA LYS A 391 34.22 8.40 -10.60
C LYS A 391 35.68 8.50 -11.05
N SER A 392 36.60 8.53 -10.10
CA SER A 392 38.03 8.34 -10.37
C SER A 392 38.36 6.85 -10.40
N VAL A 393 38.97 6.38 -11.49
CA VAL A 393 39.52 5.03 -11.66
C VAL A 393 40.98 5.19 -12.05
N ASP A 394 41.89 4.73 -11.20
CA ASP A 394 43.35 4.85 -11.40
C ASP A 394 43.81 6.28 -11.72
N GLY A 395 43.20 7.27 -11.06
CA GLY A 395 43.51 8.69 -11.23
C GLY A 395 42.92 9.35 -12.49
N LYS A 396 42.16 8.60 -13.31
CA LYS A 396 41.41 9.15 -14.45
C LYS A 396 39.93 9.23 -14.14
N ILE A 397 39.30 10.30 -14.60
CA ILE A 397 37.85 10.47 -14.46
C ILE A 397 37.14 9.62 -15.53
N ALA A 398 36.20 8.80 -15.09
CA ALA A 398 35.36 7.96 -15.94
C ALA A 398 33.88 8.09 -15.53
N SER A 399 32.97 7.75 -16.44
CA SER A 399 31.53 7.69 -16.14
C SER A 399 31.24 6.65 -15.05
N ALA A 400 30.33 6.99 -14.13
CA ALA A 400 29.95 6.10 -13.04
C ALA A 400 28.79 5.20 -13.47
N ASP A 401 29.10 3.95 -13.79
CA ASP A 401 28.12 2.93 -14.18
C ASP A 401 27.00 2.74 -13.14
N GLY A 402 27.30 2.99 -11.86
CA GLY A 402 26.33 2.92 -10.76
C GLY A 402 25.11 3.83 -10.95
N VAL A 403 25.31 5.06 -11.41
CA VAL A 403 24.22 6.02 -11.66
C VAL A 403 23.33 5.55 -12.81
N ARG A 404 23.93 4.99 -13.87
CA ARG A 404 23.18 4.37 -14.98
C ARG A 404 22.37 3.17 -14.52
N LEU A 405 22.97 2.28 -13.74
CA LEU A 405 22.27 1.10 -13.19
C LEU A 405 21.11 1.51 -12.26
N GLU A 406 21.28 2.58 -11.50
CA GLU A 406 20.24 3.18 -10.66
C GLU A 406 19.10 3.77 -11.49
N PHE A 407 19.41 4.41 -12.62
CA PHE A 407 18.42 4.90 -13.56
C PHE A 407 17.60 3.76 -14.17
N GLU A 408 18.23 2.68 -14.63
CA GLU A 408 17.51 1.53 -15.18
C GLU A 408 16.65 0.82 -14.11
N ALA A 409 17.16 0.70 -12.88
CA ALA A 409 16.40 0.12 -11.76
C ALA A 409 15.17 0.98 -11.40
N ALA A 410 15.29 2.31 -11.48
CA ALA A 410 14.21 3.26 -11.24
C ALA A 410 13.17 3.22 -12.38
N LYS A 411 13.64 3.18 -13.63
CA LYS A 411 12.81 3.07 -14.84
C LYS A 411 11.98 1.79 -14.83
N ALA A 412 12.60 0.65 -14.55
CA ALA A 412 11.94 -0.65 -14.48
C ALA A 412 10.81 -0.70 -13.42
N ARG A 413 10.89 0.14 -12.38
CA ARG A 413 9.89 0.26 -11.31
C ARG A 413 8.87 1.37 -11.54
N GLY A 414 8.96 2.08 -12.66
CA GLY A 414 8.05 3.16 -12.99
C GLY A 414 8.18 4.39 -12.10
N LEU A 415 9.39 4.68 -11.58
CA LEU A 415 9.67 5.94 -10.91
C LEU A 415 9.67 7.09 -11.92
N HIS A 416 9.30 8.27 -11.46
CA HIS A 416 9.48 9.50 -12.23
C HIS A 416 10.97 9.90 -12.24
N LEU A 417 11.58 9.96 -13.42
CA LEU A 417 13.03 10.13 -13.57
C LEU A 417 13.38 11.59 -13.85
N ILE A 418 14.18 12.20 -12.97
CA ILE A 418 14.59 13.62 -13.04
C ILE A 418 16.12 13.71 -13.15
N PRO A 419 16.69 13.52 -14.35
CA PRO A 419 18.10 13.81 -14.58
C PRO A 419 18.37 15.32 -14.63
N VAL A 420 19.41 15.76 -13.90
CA VAL A 420 19.87 17.16 -13.88
C VAL A 420 20.98 17.32 -14.94
N GLY A 421 20.59 17.46 -16.21
CA GLY A 421 21.53 17.40 -17.33
C GLY A 421 22.64 18.47 -17.31
N SER A 422 22.39 19.61 -16.68
CA SER A 422 23.36 20.69 -16.49
C SER A 422 24.53 20.33 -15.56
N SER A 423 24.42 19.21 -14.83
CA SER A 423 25.50 18.66 -14.01
C SER A 423 26.52 17.81 -14.78
N ALA A 424 26.39 17.72 -16.11
CA ALA A 424 27.25 16.96 -17.03
C ALA A 424 27.26 15.45 -16.75
N TRP A 425 28.19 14.73 -17.38
CA TRP A 425 28.42 13.29 -17.20
C TRP A 425 27.17 12.44 -17.46
N VAL A 426 27.00 11.34 -16.72
CA VAL A 426 25.87 10.41 -16.90
C VAL A 426 24.53 11.14 -16.78
N ALA A 427 24.38 12.12 -15.88
CA ALA A 427 23.15 12.88 -15.76
C ALA A 427 22.77 13.66 -17.04
N GLU A 428 23.75 14.14 -17.82
CA GLU A 428 23.51 14.78 -19.12
C GLU A 428 23.02 13.78 -20.17
N GLU A 429 23.66 12.61 -20.24
CA GLU A 429 23.25 11.53 -21.14
C GLU A 429 21.81 11.08 -20.84
N LEU A 430 21.50 10.89 -19.55
CA LEU A 430 20.16 10.54 -19.08
C LEU A 430 19.14 11.65 -19.37
N TRP A 431 19.51 12.92 -19.24
CA TRP A 431 18.63 14.03 -19.57
C TRP A 431 18.30 14.08 -21.06
N LYS A 432 19.29 13.86 -21.94
CA LYS A 432 19.08 13.76 -23.39
C LYS A 432 18.17 12.57 -23.72
N GLU A 433 18.39 11.42 -23.08
CA GLU A 433 17.57 10.22 -23.25
C GLU A 433 16.10 10.47 -22.85
N VAL A 434 15.86 11.01 -21.66
CA VAL A 434 14.52 11.26 -21.14
C VAL A 434 13.80 12.35 -21.93
N THR A 435 14.46 13.46 -22.23
CA THR A 435 13.82 14.59 -22.93
C THR A 435 13.64 14.33 -24.43
N GLY A 436 14.51 13.53 -25.05
CA GLY A 436 14.38 13.08 -26.43
C GLY A 436 13.15 12.19 -26.67
N ASN A 437 12.64 11.52 -25.63
CA ASN A 437 11.43 10.71 -25.70
C ASN A 437 10.52 10.92 -24.47
N ILE A 438 10.22 12.18 -24.16
CA ILE A 438 9.51 12.54 -22.91
C ILE A 438 8.17 11.81 -22.75
N GLY A 439 7.46 11.49 -23.85
CA GLY A 439 6.19 10.78 -23.83
C GLY A 439 6.30 9.32 -23.36
N ALA A 440 7.43 8.66 -23.59
CA ALA A 440 7.66 7.29 -23.11
C ALA A 440 7.92 7.24 -21.59
N TYR A 441 8.57 8.27 -21.03
CA TYR A 441 8.86 8.35 -19.60
C TYR A 441 7.70 8.98 -18.81
N PHE A 442 7.00 9.94 -19.42
CA PHE A 442 5.91 10.70 -18.81
C PHE A 442 4.69 10.72 -19.72
N PRO A 443 3.95 9.59 -19.82
CA PRO A 443 2.80 9.49 -20.72
C PRO A 443 1.64 10.43 -20.33
N LYS A 444 1.59 10.84 -19.06
CA LYS A 444 0.67 11.87 -18.56
C LYS A 444 1.38 13.22 -18.51
N ASP A 445 0.75 14.27 -19.00
CA ASP A 445 1.25 15.66 -18.95
C ASP A 445 2.62 15.90 -19.61
N ALA A 446 2.98 15.08 -20.62
CA ALA A 446 4.26 15.12 -21.33
C ALA A 446 4.72 16.53 -21.73
N SER A 447 3.81 17.36 -22.28
CA SER A 447 4.11 18.74 -22.70
C SER A 447 4.51 19.64 -21.52
N LYS A 448 3.75 19.56 -20.42
CA LYS A 448 4.02 20.35 -19.21
C LYS A 448 5.31 19.90 -18.52
N ILE A 449 5.55 18.58 -18.45
CA ILE A 449 6.77 18.02 -17.88
C ILE A 449 7.99 18.37 -18.74
N SER A 450 7.86 18.33 -20.08
CA SER A 450 8.91 18.79 -21.00
C SER A 450 9.30 20.25 -20.73
N ALA A 451 8.31 21.13 -20.54
CA ALA A 451 8.57 22.53 -20.19
C ALA A 451 9.29 22.69 -18.84
N LEU A 452 8.94 21.86 -17.84
CA LEU A 452 9.57 21.86 -16.50
C LEU A 452 10.96 21.22 -16.48
N MET A 453 11.25 20.26 -17.37
CA MET A 453 12.57 19.62 -17.49
C MET A 453 13.56 20.44 -18.32
N ARG A 454 13.10 21.36 -19.18
CA ARG A 454 13.97 22.15 -20.05
C ARG A 454 15.05 22.96 -19.30
N PRO A 455 14.77 23.64 -18.17
CA PRO A 455 15.79 24.36 -17.41
C PRO A 455 16.90 23.45 -16.88
N LEU A 456 16.60 22.18 -16.60
CA LEU A 456 17.56 21.23 -16.02
C LEU A 456 18.67 20.83 -16.99
N GLY A 457 18.50 21.03 -18.31
CA GLY A 457 19.55 20.77 -19.31
C GLY A 457 20.33 22.01 -19.75
N LYS A 458 19.98 23.21 -19.27
CA LYS A 458 20.70 24.43 -19.61
C LYS A 458 21.95 24.56 -18.75
N VAL A 459 23.08 24.89 -19.37
CA VAL A 459 24.31 25.18 -18.63
C VAL A 459 24.06 26.37 -17.70
N VAL A 460 24.25 26.16 -16.40
CA VAL A 460 24.14 27.18 -15.36
C VAL A 460 25.50 27.35 -14.68
N LYS A 461 25.85 28.60 -14.35
CA LYS A 461 27.05 28.88 -13.54
C LYS A 461 26.83 28.61 -12.06
N ASN A 462 25.63 28.91 -11.56
CA ASN A 462 25.23 28.65 -10.19
C ASN A 462 24.22 27.49 -10.14
N PRO A 463 24.59 26.31 -9.63
CA PRO A 463 23.67 25.17 -9.56
C PRO A 463 22.45 25.42 -8.67
N ASN A 464 22.51 26.35 -7.72
CA ASN A 464 21.37 26.69 -6.86
C ASN A 464 20.15 27.22 -7.65
N ASP A 465 20.36 27.78 -8.85
CA ASP A 465 19.29 28.27 -9.72
C ASP A 465 18.37 27.13 -10.21
N LEU A 466 18.80 25.87 -10.10
CA LEU A 466 18.06 24.68 -10.50
C LEU A 466 17.11 24.16 -9.43
N ILE A 467 17.26 24.59 -8.17
CA ILE A 467 16.45 24.10 -7.04
C ILE A 467 14.97 24.39 -7.29
N ALA A 468 14.61 25.64 -7.60
CA ALA A 468 13.22 26.01 -7.83
C ALA A 468 12.58 25.24 -9.02
N PRO A 469 13.23 25.10 -10.19
CA PRO A 469 12.75 24.21 -11.26
C PRO A 469 12.55 22.75 -10.82
N ILE A 470 13.52 22.15 -10.10
CA ILE A 470 13.44 20.76 -9.62
C ILE A 470 12.27 20.59 -8.66
N ILE A 471 12.12 21.49 -7.68
CA ILE A 471 11.03 21.45 -6.70
C ILE A 471 9.67 21.63 -7.38
N LYS A 472 9.55 22.56 -8.34
CA LYS A 472 8.31 22.75 -9.10
C LYS A 472 7.93 21.50 -9.91
N LEU A 473 8.92 20.82 -10.48
CA LEU A 473 8.70 19.54 -11.16
C LEU A 473 8.23 18.45 -10.18
N ILE A 474 8.87 18.33 -9.02
CA ILE A 474 8.50 17.36 -7.98
C ILE A 474 7.09 17.64 -7.44
N GLU A 475 6.74 18.90 -7.18
CA GLU A 475 5.38 19.28 -6.75
C GLU A 475 4.32 18.91 -7.79
N HIS A 476 4.64 19.01 -9.08
CA HIS A 476 3.74 18.56 -10.13
C HIS A 476 3.58 17.03 -10.14
N LEU A 477 4.70 16.31 -10.00
CA LEU A 477 4.77 14.84 -10.03
C LEU A 477 4.21 14.18 -8.76
N THR A 478 4.11 14.90 -7.66
CA THR A 478 3.50 14.43 -6.40
C THR A 478 1.99 14.65 -6.33
N ARG A 479 1.46 15.62 -7.10
CA ARG A 479 0.01 15.94 -7.16
C ARG A 479 -0.78 15.07 -8.14
N GLY A 480 -0.19 14.77 -9.30
CA GLY A 480 -0.74 13.78 -10.25
C GLY A 480 -0.22 12.40 -9.92
#